data_AF-A0A7V8W3B3-F1
#
_entry.id   AF-A0A7V8W3B3-F1
#
_cell.length_a   1.000
_cell.length_b   1.000
_cell.length_c   1.000
_cell.angle_alpha   90.00
_cell.angle_beta   90.00
_cell.angle_gamma   90.00
#
_symmetry.space_group_name_H-M   'P 1'
#
loop_
_entity.id
_entity.type
_entity.pdbx_description
1 polymer ?
#
loop_
_entity_poly.entity_id
_entity_poly.type
_entity_poly.pdbx_seq_one_letter_code
_entity_poly.pdbx_strand_id
1 'polypeptide(L)'
;MKTKQFFTTLLIFAFVILSLSNGYAQSVGINSTGAISNPTAMLHVDVGTSSTKGLLVTGTATYPAYVPNLGAGSRLMFYPGKSAFRAGIVYGTQWDDANVGYYSSAMGSNTTASGSSCTAMGSNTTAGGSSSTAMGIGTNASGDYSTAMGNSTIANGILSTAMGNNTT
;
A
#
# COMPACT_ATOMS: atom_id res chain seq x y z
N MET A 1 -18.09 -10.66 76.72
CA MET A 1 -17.08 -11.46 75.98
C MET A 1 -16.87 -10.76 74.63
N LYS A 2 -15.66 -10.38 74.19
CA LYS A 2 -14.52 -11.24 73.77
C LYS A 2 -14.96 -12.26 72.70
N THR A 3 -14.38 -12.36 71.49
CA THR A 3 -13.24 -11.63 70.87
C THR A 3 -13.15 -12.00 69.37
N LYS A 4 -12.78 -11.02 68.51
CA LYS A 4 -12.08 -11.17 67.19
C LYS A 4 -12.84 -11.95 66.08
N GLN A 5 -12.89 -11.53 64.80
CA GLN A 5 -11.82 -11.31 63.80
C GLN A 5 -10.89 -12.53 63.58
N PHE A 6 -10.47 -12.75 62.33
CA PHE A 6 -9.91 -14.01 61.76
C PHE A 6 -10.97 -15.12 61.60
N PHE A 7 -11.41 -15.55 60.41
CA PHE A 7 -11.19 -15.12 59.02
C PHE A 7 -12.57 -15.06 58.33
N THR A 8 -12.96 -14.21 57.36
CA THR A 8 -12.34 -13.18 56.49
C THR A 8 -11.36 -13.61 55.39
N THR A 9 -11.17 -14.91 55.12
CA THR A 9 -10.34 -15.39 53.99
C THR A 9 -10.76 -16.78 53.48
N LEU A 10 -12.02 -16.94 53.07
CA LEU A 10 -12.40 -17.95 52.06
C LEU A 10 -13.68 -17.54 51.30
N LEU A 11 -13.74 -16.26 50.92
CA LEU A 11 -14.75 -15.74 50.00
C LEU A 11 -14.29 -16.01 48.56
N ILE A 12 -15.25 -16.18 47.64
CA ILE A 12 -15.06 -16.19 46.17
C ILE A 12 -14.35 -17.43 45.60
N PHE A 13 -15.09 -18.53 45.38
CA PHE A 13 -14.71 -19.51 44.33
C PHE A 13 -15.88 -20.30 43.69
N ALA A 14 -17.12 -19.80 43.81
CA ALA A 14 -18.30 -20.45 43.22
C ALA A 14 -19.41 -19.44 42.88
N PHE A 15 -19.22 -18.64 41.81
CA PHE A 15 -20.27 -18.13 40.88
C PHE A 15 -19.68 -17.11 39.88
N VAL A 16 -19.03 -17.59 38.80
CA VAL A 16 -19.04 -16.89 37.51
C VAL A 16 -19.18 -17.95 36.41
N ILE A 17 -20.15 -17.75 35.55
CA ILE A 17 -20.51 -18.66 34.47
C ILE A 17 -19.54 -18.51 33.30
N LEU A 18 -19.13 -19.66 32.76
CA LEU A 18 -18.65 -19.92 31.40
C LEU A 18 -18.64 -18.72 30.41
N SER A 19 -17.44 -18.28 30.02
CA SER A 19 -17.19 -17.73 28.68
C SER A 19 -15.83 -18.16 28.14
N LEU A 20 -15.85 -19.25 27.36
CA LEU A 20 -14.75 -19.59 26.45
C LEU A 20 -14.83 -18.66 25.23
N SER A 21 -14.05 -17.59 25.26
CA SER A 21 -13.77 -16.72 24.11
C SER A 21 -12.59 -15.83 24.48
N ASN A 22 -11.54 -15.61 23.72
CA ASN A 22 -10.97 -16.14 22.49
C ASN A 22 -9.50 -15.64 22.55
N GLY A 23 -8.61 -16.07 21.65
CA GLY A 23 -7.23 -15.54 21.65
C GLY A 23 -7.21 -14.01 21.53
N TYR A 24 -6.42 -13.33 22.38
CA TYR A 24 -6.21 -11.88 22.31
C TYR A 24 -5.38 -11.51 21.07
N ALA A 25 -5.98 -11.55 19.88
CA ALA A 25 -5.49 -10.83 18.72
C ALA A 25 -5.71 -9.34 18.98
N GLN A 26 -4.64 -8.64 19.38
CA GLN A 26 -4.74 -7.29 19.93
C GLN A 26 -5.21 -6.27 18.88
N SER A 27 -6.49 -5.89 19.03
CA SER A 27 -7.04 -4.56 18.79
C SER A 27 -6.02 -3.46 18.48
N VAL A 28 -5.91 -3.01 17.23
CA VAL A 28 -5.22 -1.76 16.91
C VAL A 28 -6.18 -0.86 16.11
N GLY A 29 -6.32 0.40 16.52
CA GLY A 29 -7.12 1.39 15.78
C GLY A 29 -6.25 2.53 15.25
N ILE A 30 -6.19 2.72 13.93
CA ILE A 30 -5.59 3.94 13.37
C ILE A 30 -6.60 5.08 13.55
N ASN A 31 -6.19 6.17 14.19
CA ASN A 31 -7.00 7.36 14.54
C ASN A 31 -8.06 7.17 15.65
N SER A 32 -7.63 6.73 16.85
CA SER A 32 -8.41 6.86 18.09
C SER A 32 -7.73 7.82 19.07
N THR A 33 -8.51 8.62 19.79
CA THR A 33 -8.03 9.53 20.85
C THR A 33 -8.62 9.13 22.21
N GLY A 34 -7.77 9.06 23.23
CA GLY A 34 -8.07 8.48 24.54
C GLY A 34 -6.93 7.60 25.03
N ALA A 35 -7.09 6.96 26.19
CA ALA A 35 -6.10 6.00 26.71
C ALA A 35 -6.11 4.73 25.84
N ILE A 36 -5.10 4.57 24.98
CA ILE A 36 -4.98 3.47 24.03
C ILE A 36 -4.26 2.27 24.65
N SER A 37 -5.03 1.40 25.31
CA SER A 37 -4.71 -0.02 25.51
C SER A 37 -4.87 -0.86 24.23
N ASN A 38 -5.39 -0.25 23.17
CA ASN A 38 -5.50 -0.77 21.81
C ASN A 38 -4.56 0.07 20.91
N PRO A 39 -3.43 -0.46 20.37
CA PRO A 39 -2.40 0.26 19.57
C PRO A 39 -2.87 1.07 18.33
N THR A 40 -1.95 1.52 17.44
CA THR A 40 -2.24 2.45 16.30
C THR A 40 -1.88 2.07 14.83
N ALA A 41 -1.28 0.91 14.50
CA ALA A 41 -1.42 0.27 13.16
C ALA A 41 -1.80 -1.24 13.20
N MET A 42 -3.01 -1.64 12.72
CA MET A 42 -3.46 -3.04 12.67
C MET A 42 -3.18 -3.56 11.28
N LEU A 43 -2.16 -4.41 11.18
CA LEU A 43 -2.13 -5.39 10.12
C LEU A 43 -2.71 -6.69 10.67
N HIS A 44 -4.04 -6.75 10.85
CA HIS A 44 -4.68 -8.03 11.12
C HIS A 44 -4.75 -8.80 9.81
N VAL A 45 -3.86 -9.78 9.69
CA VAL A 45 -3.82 -10.74 8.59
C VAL A 45 -4.24 -12.09 9.15
N ASP A 46 -5.54 -12.35 9.13
CA ASP A 46 -6.12 -13.68 9.26
C ASP A 46 -7.48 -13.72 8.54
N VAL A 47 -7.69 -14.74 7.71
CA VAL A 47 -8.95 -15.02 7.02
C VAL A 47 -9.40 -16.47 7.26
N GLY A 48 -9.13 -16.99 8.46
CA GLY A 48 -9.59 -18.30 8.91
C GLY A 48 -8.70 -19.45 8.45
N THR A 49 -9.17 -20.68 8.70
CA THR A 49 -8.38 -21.92 8.81
C THR A 49 -7.79 -22.49 7.51
N SER A 50 -7.36 -21.65 6.57
CA SER A 50 -6.63 -22.04 5.37
C SER A 50 -5.12 -21.83 5.54
N SER A 51 -4.30 -22.59 4.80
CA SER A 51 -2.84 -22.69 4.95
C SER A 51 -2.03 -21.46 4.45
N THR A 52 -2.67 -20.29 4.31
CA THR A 52 -2.12 -19.11 3.64
C THR A 52 -2.22 -17.85 4.50
N LYS A 53 -1.08 -17.42 5.08
CA LYS A 53 -0.97 -16.16 5.84
C LYS A 53 -0.53 -15.04 4.88
N GLY A 54 -1.32 -13.97 4.69
CA GLY A 54 -0.96 -12.86 3.80
C GLY A 54 -1.94 -11.68 3.74
N LEU A 55 -1.46 -10.53 3.29
CA LEU A 55 -2.26 -9.31 3.11
C LEU A 55 -3.13 -9.41 1.85
N LEU A 56 -4.45 -9.49 2.03
CA LEU A 56 -5.44 -9.39 0.96
C LEU A 56 -6.10 -8.01 0.98
N VAL A 57 -5.93 -7.23 -0.09
CA VAL A 57 -6.64 -5.96 -0.31
C VAL A 57 -7.54 -6.13 -1.53
N THR A 58 -8.85 -5.95 -1.34
CA THR A 58 -9.86 -6.05 -2.41
C THR A 58 -10.54 -4.71 -2.67
N GLY A 59 -11.16 -4.60 -3.84
CA GLY A 59 -12.01 -3.48 -4.23
C GLY A 59 -12.19 -3.47 -5.75
N THR A 60 -13.10 -2.63 -6.23
CA THR A 60 -13.51 -2.60 -7.64
C THR A 60 -12.91 -1.39 -8.34
N ALA A 61 -12.38 -1.58 -9.55
CA ALA A 61 -12.01 -0.47 -10.42
C ALA A 61 -13.27 0.33 -10.81
N THR A 62 -13.24 1.64 -10.65
CA THR A 62 -14.38 2.53 -10.89
C THR A 62 -13.95 3.79 -11.62
N TYR A 63 -14.90 4.46 -12.28
CA TYR A 63 -14.64 5.70 -13.02
C TYR A 63 -15.70 6.76 -12.69
N PRO A 64 -15.32 7.97 -12.23
CA PRO A 64 -13.96 8.36 -11.82
C PRO A 64 -13.55 7.70 -10.50
N ALA A 65 -12.25 7.44 -10.34
CA ALA A 65 -11.63 7.11 -9.06
C ALA A 65 -10.44 8.03 -8.79
N TYR A 66 -10.09 8.18 -7.51
CA TYR A 66 -9.06 9.10 -7.03
C TYR A 66 -8.07 8.40 -6.09
N VAL A 67 -6.85 8.92 -6.02
CA VAL A 67 -5.90 8.68 -4.93
C VAL A 67 -5.61 9.99 -4.18
N PRO A 68 -5.34 9.98 -2.87
CA PRO A 68 -5.02 11.20 -2.13
C PRO A 68 -3.70 11.82 -2.57
N ASN A 69 -3.66 13.16 -2.68
CA ASN A 69 -2.44 13.91 -2.93
C ASN A 69 -1.63 14.02 -1.63
N LEU A 70 -0.67 13.11 -1.44
CA LEU A 70 0.16 13.03 -0.23
C LEU A 70 1.54 13.67 -0.42
N GLY A 71 1.88 14.12 -1.63
CA GLY A 71 3.17 14.71 -1.94
C GLY A 71 4.33 13.74 -1.68
N ALA A 72 5.45 14.28 -1.20
CA ALA A 72 6.67 13.53 -0.94
C ALA A 72 6.54 12.48 0.20
N GLY A 73 7.38 11.44 0.17
CA GLY A 73 7.52 10.46 1.23
C GLY A 73 7.58 9.01 0.76
N SER A 74 7.95 8.12 1.68
CA SER A 74 7.95 6.67 1.45
C SER A 74 6.57 6.07 1.72
N ARG A 75 6.08 5.19 0.84
CA ARG A 75 4.82 4.47 1.02
C ARG A 75 4.75 3.19 0.19
N LEU A 76 3.94 2.24 0.66
CA LEU A 76 3.32 1.21 -0.18
C LEU A 76 1.84 1.59 -0.27
N MET A 77 1.31 1.63 -1.49
CA MET A 77 -0.09 1.95 -1.75
C MET A 77 -0.67 1.03 -2.81
N PHE A 78 -1.88 0.55 -2.57
CA PHE A 78 -2.74 -0.03 -3.58
C PHE A 78 -4.10 0.63 -3.47
N TYR A 79 -4.56 1.27 -4.54
CA TYR A 79 -5.86 1.95 -4.57
C TYR A 79 -6.78 1.22 -5.54
N PRO A 80 -7.69 0.35 -5.06
CA PRO A 80 -8.51 -0.52 -5.91
C PRO A 80 -9.36 0.22 -6.95
N GLY A 81 -9.86 1.42 -6.62
CA GLY A 81 -10.65 2.27 -7.53
C GLY A 81 -9.92 2.61 -8.83
N LYS A 82 -8.62 2.95 -8.76
CA LYS A 82 -7.76 3.04 -9.95
C LYS A 82 -7.08 1.71 -10.31
N SER A 83 -7.19 0.69 -9.47
CA SER A 83 -6.37 -0.54 -9.50
C SER A 83 -4.88 -0.26 -9.65
N ALA A 84 -4.42 0.81 -9.01
CA ALA A 84 -3.06 1.32 -9.14
C ALA A 84 -2.19 0.91 -7.95
N PHE A 85 -0.99 0.41 -8.22
CA PHE A 85 -0.01 -0.03 -7.22
C PHE A 85 1.21 0.89 -7.19
N ARG A 86 1.69 1.25 -6.00
CA ARG A 86 3.02 1.87 -5.81
C ARG A 86 3.77 1.31 -4.61
N ALA A 87 5.10 1.24 -4.70
CA ALA A 87 5.97 0.88 -3.58
C ALA A 87 7.34 1.57 -3.66
N GLY A 88 7.79 2.18 -2.56
CA GLY A 88 9.07 2.89 -2.48
C GLY A 88 8.94 4.33 -1.96
N ILE A 89 9.59 5.30 -2.63
CA ILE A 89 9.69 6.70 -2.19
C ILE A 89 9.49 7.69 -3.33
N VAL A 90 8.86 8.83 -3.06
CA VAL A 90 8.75 9.97 -3.98
C VAL A 90 9.21 11.27 -3.31
N TYR A 91 9.75 12.22 -4.08
CA TYR A 91 10.25 13.50 -3.55
C TYR A 91 9.34 14.70 -3.85
N GLY A 92 8.22 14.46 -4.55
CA GLY A 92 7.20 15.45 -4.86
C GLY A 92 5.87 14.77 -5.16
N THR A 93 5.20 15.21 -6.22
CA THR A 93 3.81 14.84 -6.55
C THR A 93 3.69 13.57 -7.42
N GLN A 94 4.74 12.76 -7.58
CA GLN A 94 4.78 11.66 -8.56
C GLN A 94 3.70 10.59 -8.36
N TRP A 95 3.19 10.42 -7.12
CA TRP A 95 2.09 9.51 -6.78
C TRP A 95 0.82 10.23 -6.31
N ASP A 96 0.71 11.54 -6.56
CA ASP A 96 -0.54 12.29 -6.43
C ASP A 96 -1.47 12.01 -7.61
N ASP A 97 -2.75 12.37 -7.50
CA ASP A 97 -3.82 11.81 -8.35
C ASP A 97 -3.61 11.96 -9.86
N ALA A 98 -3.15 13.14 -10.29
CA ALA A 98 -2.87 13.47 -11.68
C ALA A 98 -1.75 12.63 -12.30
N ASN A 99 -0.90 12.02 -11.47
CA ASN A 99 0.26 11.22 -11.87
C ASN A 99 0.03 9.71 -11.66
N VAL A 100 -1.20 9.30 -11.34
CA VAL A 100 -1.60 7.91 -11.14
C VAL A 100 -2.66 7.51 -12.16
N GLY A 101 -2.23 6.79 -13.19
CA GLY A 101 -3.12 6.21 -14.20
C GLY A 101 -3.88 4.98 -13.69
N TYR A 102 -4.98 4.64 -14.36
CA TYR A 102 -5.73 3.40 -14.10
C TYR A 102 -4.87 2.18 -14.42
N TYR A 103 -5.00 1.09 -13.65
CA TYR A 103 -4.27 -0.17 -13.80
C TYR A 103 -2.74 -0.04 -13.80
N SER A 104 -2.21 1.10 -13.34
CA SER A 104 -0.79 1.44 -13.44
C SER A 104 0.02 0.91 -12.26
N SER A 105 1.29 0.55 -12.50
CA SER A 105 2.24 0.13 -11.47
C SER A 105 3.46 1.04 -11.46
N ALA A 106 3.91 1.52 -10.28
CA ALA A 106 5.20 2.18 -10.18
C ALA A 106 5.99 1.77 -8.94
N MET A 107 7.28 1.44 -9.08
CA MET A 107 8.09 0.92 -7.98
C MET A 107 9.50 1.50 -7.94
N GLY A 108 9.99 1.88 -6.77
CA GLY A 108 11.33 2.41 -6.56
C GLY A 108 11.34 3.87 -6.07
N SER A 109 12.24 4.68 -6.63
CA SER A 109 12.43 6.08 -6.23
C SER A 109 11.97 7.05 -7.31
N ASN A 110 11.11 8.00 -6.95
CA ASN A 110 10.67 9.10 -7.81
C ASN A 110 10.05 8.64 -9.16
N THR A 111 9.34 7.51 -9.15
CA THR A 111 8.75 6.92 -10.36
C THR A 111 7.34 7.46 -10.64
N THR A 112 7.03 7.74 -11.91
CA THR A 112 5.74 8.27 -12.36
C THR A 112 5.09 7.29 -13.33
N ALA A 113 3.87 6.84 -13.05
CA ALA A 113 3.11 5.94 -13.93
C ALA A 113 1.71 6.55 -14.16
N SER A 114 1.68 7.58 -15.00
CA SER A 114 0.49 8.40 -15.26
C SER A 114 -0.39 7.87 -16.40
N GLY A 115 0.18 7.09 -17.33
CA GLY A 115 -0.58 6.41 -18.38
C GLY A 115 -1.52 5.32 -17.83
N SER A 116 -2.59 5.01 -18.56
CA SER A 116 -3.40 3.81 -18.25
C SER A 116 -2.57 2.55 -18.50
N SER A 117 -2.72 1.53 -17.65
CA SER A 117 -2.10 0.20 -17.81
C SER A 117 -0.56 0.21 -17.96
N CYS A 118 0.11 1.29 -17.54
CA CYS A 118 1.54 1.48 -17.71
C CYS A 118 2.36 1.00 -16.50
N THR A 119 3.67 0.79 -16.70
CA THR A 119 4.61 0.36 -15.65
C THR A 119 5.85 1.25 -15.58
N ALA A 120 6.15 1.84 -14.42
CA ALA A 120 7.36 2.64 -14.19
C ALA A 120 8.20 2.11 -13.01
N MET A 121 9.36 1.50 -13.27
CA MET A 121 10.17 0.86 -12.24
C MET A 121 11.62 1.34 -12.21
N GLY A 122 12.15 1.67 -11.02
CA GLY A 122 13.55 2.04 -10.81
C GLY A 122 13.71 3.41 -10.16
N SER A 123 14.53 4.29 -10.74
CA SER A 123 14.84 5.63 -10.21
C SER A 123 14.55 6.71 -11.24
N ASN A 124 13.69 7.69 -10.92
CA ASN A 124 13.32 8.79 -11.81
C ASN A 124 12.76 8.31 -13.17
N THR A 125 11.98 7.23 -13.18
CA THR A 125 11.37 6.69 -14.40
C THR A 125 9.96 7.23 -14.61
N THR A 126 9.57 7.47 -15.86
CA THR A 126 8.26 8.00 -16.25
C THR A 126 7.62 7.12 -17.32
N ALA A 127 6.50 6.48 -17.02
CA ALA A 127 5.63 5.81 -17.98
C ALA A 127 4.38 6.69 -18.16
N GLY A 128 4.36 7.47 -19.24
CA GLY A 128 3.33 8.47 -19.52
C GLY A 128 2.29 8.02 -20.55
N GLY A 129 2.71 7.21 -21.52
CA GLY A 129 1.81 6.67 -22.55
C GLY A 129 0.91 5.55 -22.01
N SER A 130 -0.25 5.36 -22.63
CA SER A 130 -1.12 4.22 -22.39
C SER A 130 -0.37 2.92 -22.70
N SER A 131 -0.44 1.93 -21.81
CA SER A 131 0.26 0.64 -21.90
C SER A 131 1.79 0.75 -22.07
N SER A 132 2.40 1.88 -21.68
CA SER A 132 3.85 2.08 -21.78
C SER A 132 4.65 1.42 -20.64
N THR A 133 5.93 1.15 -20.87
CA THR A 133 6.85 0.58 -19.87
C THR A 133 8.14 1.39 -19.76
N ALA A 134 8.45 1.93 -18.59
CA ALA A 134 9.68 2.65 -18.28
C ALA A 134 10.47 1.94 -17.15
N MET A 135 11.65 1.40 -17.44
CA MET A 135 12.43 0.63 -16.45
C MET A 135 13.91 1.04 -16.38
N GLY A 136 14.40 1.33 -15.17
CA GLY A 136 15.83 1.60 -14.91
C GLY A 136 16.07 2.95 -14.24
N ILE A 137 16.93 3.80 -14.80
CA ILE A 137 17.30 5.10 -14.21
C ILE A 137 17.08 6.22 -15.23
N GLY A 138 16.24 7.20 -14.91
CA GLY A 138 15.98 8.36 -15.77
C GLY A 138 15.31 8.01 -17.10
N THR A 139 14.54 6.92 -17.17
CA THR A 139 13.89 6.47 -18.40
C THR A 139 12.50 7.10 -18.59
N ASN A 140 12.12 7.39 -19.83
CA ASN A 140 10.86 8.03 -20.17
C ASN A 140 10.16 7.28 -21.33
N ALA A 141 9.03 6.65 -21.07
CA ALA A 141 8.17 6.00 -22.06
C ALA A 141 6.88 6.82 -22.21
N SER A 142 6.92 7.87 -23.04
CA SER A 142 5.80 8.81 -23.18
C SER A 142 4.87 8.50 -24.35
N GLY A 143 5.30 7.67 -25.31
CA GLY A 143 4.44 7.23 -26.41
C GLY A 143 3.48 6.13 -25.96
N ASP A 144 2.28 6.08 -26.53
CA ASP A 144 1.37 4.94 -26.31
C ASP A 144 2.03 3.64 -26.79
N TYR A 145 1.90 2.58 -25.98
CA TYR A 145 2.55 1.28 -26.18
C TYR A 145 4.09 1.31 -26.26
N SER A 146 4.73 2.41 -25.83
CA SER A 146 6.18 2.56 -25.89
C SER A 146 6.92 1.81 -24.76
N THR A 147 8.18 1.46 -25.01
CA THR A 147 9.06 0.81 -24.02
C THR A 147 10.41 1.51 -23.93
N ALA A 148 10.76 2.06 -22.76
CA ALA A 148 12.05 2.68 -22.46
C ALA A 148 12.77 1.93 -21.32
N MET A 149 13.87 1.25 -21.62
CA MET A 149 14.63 0.48 -20.61
C MET A 149 16.11 0.84 -20.55
N GLY A 150 16.70 0.83 -19.35
CA GLY A 150 18.13 1.06 -19.11
C GLY A 150 18.42 2.36 -18.36
N ASN A 151 19.35 3.17 -18.86
CA ASN A 151 19.76 4.43 -18.22
C ASN A 151 19.64 5.61 -19.20
N SER A 152 18.87 6.62 -18.83
CA SER A 152 18.60 7.82 -19.65
C SER A 152 18.04 7.48 -21.04
N THR A 153 17.07 6.55 -21.12
CA THR A 153 16.43 6.13 -22.39
C THR A 153 15.03 6.71 -22.56
N ILE A 154 14.65 7.06 -23.79
CA ILE A 154 13.48 7.90 -24.09
C ILE A 154 12.69 7.30 -25.26
N ALA A 155 11.56 6.66 -24.99
CA ALA A 155 10.66 6.11 -26.02
C ALA A 155 9.42 7.02 -26.16
N ASN A 156 9.52 8.04 -27.02
CA ASN A 156 8.45 9.04 -27.20
C ASN A 156 7.47 8.70 -28.34
N GLY A 157 7.84 7.81 -29.26
CA GLY A 157 6.97 7.41 -30.38
C GLY A 157 5.91 6.40 -29.95
N ILE A 158 4.74 6.46 -30.58
CA ILE A 158 3.73 5.39 -30.46
C ILE A 158 4.37 4.08 -30.93
N LEU A 159 4.21 2.99 -30.17
CA LEU A 159 4.83 1.67 -30.39
C LEU A 159 6.38 1.68 -30.43
N SER A 160 7.05 2.76 -29.99
CA SER A 160 8.52 2.84 -30.02
C SER A 160 9.19 2.01 -28.92
N THR A 161 10.43 1.58 -29.14
CA THR A 161 11.24 0.86 -28.15
C THR A 161 12.65 1.42 -28.12
N ALA A 162 13.08 1.91 -26.95
CA ALA A 162 14.42 2.41 -26.68
C ALA A 162 15.06 1.62 -25.54
N MET A 163 16.22 1.00 -25.78
CA MET A 163 16.91 0.16 -24.79
C MET A 163 18.42 0.41 -24.79
N GLY A 164 19.00 0.65 -23.61
CA GLY A 164 20.45 0.82 -23.47
C GLY A 164 20.86 1.95 -22.53
N ASN A 165 21.82 2.76 -22.95
CA ASN A 165 22.30 3.94 -22.25
C ASN A 165 22.24 5.14 -23.19
N ASN A 166 21.57 6.23 -22.78
CA ASN A 166 21.40 7.44 -23.60
C ASN A 166 20.83 7.13 -25.01
N THR A 167 19.66 6.49 -25.06
CA THR A 167 19.05 5.95 -26.30
C THR A 167 17.62 6.48 -26.49
N THR A 168 17.24 6.78 -27.73
CA THR A 168 15.92 7.31 -28.14
C THR A 168 15.30 6.45 -29.24
#